data_AF-A0A1R1JEJ2-F1
#
_entry.id   AF-A0A1R1JEJ2-F1
#
_cell.length_a   1.000
_cell.length_b   1.000
_cell.length_c   1.000
_cell.angle_alpha   90.00
_cell.angle_beta   90.00
_cell.angle_gamma   90.00
#
_symmetry.space_group_name_H-M   'P 1'
#
loop_
_entity.id
_entity.type
_entity.pdbx_description
1 polymer ?
#
loop_
_entity_poly.entity_id
_entity_poly.type
_entity_poly.pdbx_seq_one_letter_code
_entity_poly.pdbx_strand_id
1 'polypeptide(L)'
;RAAGVQQARAQYDEQVANYRQQVLVAFREVEDNLADLRLLDDQIRAQDAAVNASRRAAKLSRTQYQEGEVSYLDVIDSERSVLVSQLQANALTGTQAVSTVNLIRALGGGWGDA
;
A
#
# COMPACT_ATOMS: atom_id res chain seq x y z
N ARG A 1 -26.87 -32.36 38.41
CA ARG A 1 -25.75 -31.47 38.82
C ARG A 1 -24.50 -31.66 37.96
N ALA A 2 -24.02 -32.90 37.72
CA ALA A 2 -22.84 -33.14 36.86
C ALA A 2 -23.00 -32.62 35.41
N ALA A 3 -24.17 -32.82 34.79
CA ALA A 3 -24.45 -32.31 33.44
C ALA A 3 -24.35 -30.77 33.31
N GLY A 4 -24.84 -30.03 34.31
CA GLY A 4 -24.75 -28.56 34.32
C GLY A 4 -23.31 -28.05 34.48
N VAL A 5 -22.48 -28.76 35.26
CA VAL A 5 -21.04 -28.46 35.39
C VAL A 5 -20.30 -28.78 34.09
N GLN A 6 -20.62 -29.88 33.42
CA GLN A 6 -20.04 -30.21 32.10
C GLN A 6 -20.43 -29.17 31.04
N GLN A 7 -21.69 -28.74 31.01
CA GLN A 7 -22.17 -27.69 30.10
C GLN A 7 -21.43 -26.37 30.35
N ALA A 8 -21.28 -25.95 31.61
CA ALA A 8 -20.56 -24.72 31.94
C ALA A 8 -19.07 -24.79 31.55
N ARG A 9 -18.43 -25.96 31.71
CA ARG A 9 -17.04 -26.17 31.24
C ARG A 9 -16.93 -26.09 29.72
N ALA A 10 -17.82 -26.76 28.99
CA ALA A 10 -17.83 -26.71 27.53
C ALA A 10 -18.02 -25.28 27.00
N GLN A 11 -18.91 -24.49 27.61
CA GLN A 11 -19.10 -23.08 27.26
C GLN A 11 -17.86 -22.23 27.56
N TYR A 12 -17.17 -22.49 28.66
CA TYR A 12 -15.90 -21.81 28.96
C TYR A 12 -14.82 -22.15 27.93
N ASP A 13 -14.65 -23.43 27.60
CA ASP A 13 -13.67 -23.87 26.61
C ASP A 13 -13.95 -23.26 25.23
N GLU A 14 -15.23 -23.15 24.84
CA GLU A 14 -15.67 -22.43 23.64
C GLU A 14 -15.28 -20.95 23.68
N GLN A 15 -15.55 -20.25 24.78
CA GLN A 15 -15.17 -18.83 24.93
C GLN A 15 -13.66 -18.62 24.86
N VAL A 16 -12.87 -19.50 25.49
CA VAL A 16 -11.40 -19.44 25.42
C VAL A 16 -10.92 -19.69 23.99
N ALA A 17 -11.51 -20.65 23.28
CA ALA A 17 -11.17 -20.92 21.88
C ALA A 17 -11.49 -19.71 20.99
N ASN A 18 -12.67 -19.11 21.16
CA ASN A 18 -13.07 -17.91 20.42
C ASN A 18 -12.15 -16.72 20.67
N TYR A 19 -11.77 -16.49 21.94
CA TYR A 19 -10.81 -15.45 22.29
C TYR A 19 -9.44 -15.68 21.61
N ARG A 20 -8.91 -16.91 21.71
CA ARG A 20 -7.65 -17.26 21.04
C ARG A 20 -7.73 -17.04 19.53
N GLN A 21 -8.83 -17.41 18.90
CA GLN A 21 -9.04 -17.20 17.47
C GLN A 21 -9.05 -15.70 17.12
N GLN A 22 -9.73 -14.86 17.90
CA GLN A 22 -9.75 -13.41 17.68
C GLN A 22 -8.36 -12.79 17.80
N VAL A 23 -7.57 -13.21 18.78
CA VAL A 23 -6.18 -12.75 18.94
C VAL A 23 -5.34 -13.16 17.72
N LEU A 24 -5.42 -14.41 17.27
CA LEU A 24 -4.67 -14.88 16.10
C LEU A 24 -5.06 -14.15 14.81
N VAL A 25 -6.34 -13.80 14.65
CA VAL A 25 -6.81 -12.99 13.52
C VAL A 25 -6.23 -11.58 13.59
N ALA A 26 -6.25 -10.94 14.76
CA ALA A 26 -5.66 -9.61 14.93
C ALA A 26 -4.16 -9.58 14.63
N PHE A 27 -3.39 -10.58 15.09
CA PHE A 27 -1.96 -10.69 14.75
C PHE A 27 -1.73 -10.85 13.25
N ARG A 28 -2.51 -11.71 12.58
CA ARG A 28 -2.42 -11.88 11.13
C ARG A 28 -2.72 -10.58 10.39
N GLU A 29 -3.78 -9.87 10.78
CA GLU A 29 -4.15 -8.60 10.15
C GLU A 29 -3.01 -7.57 10.26
N VAL A 30 -2.33 -7.48 11.41
CA VAL A 30 -1.18 -6.58 11.57
C VAL A 30 -0.01 -7.00 10.68
N GLU A 31 0.32 -8.29 10.64
CA GLU A 31 1.41 -8.81 9.81
C GLU A 31 1.15 -8.57 8.32
N ASP A 32 -0.08 -8.83 7.85
CA ASP A 32 -0.49 -8.61 6.45
C ASP A 32 -0.34 -7.12 6.08
N ASN A 33 -0.83 -6.19 6.93
CA ASN A 33 -0.72 -4.75 6.66
C ASN A 33 0.74 -4.25 6.67
N LEU A 34 1.60 -4.78 7.54
CA LEU A 34 3.02 -4.44 7.56
C LEU A 34 3.76 -4.95 6.31
N ALA A 35 3.42 -6.16 5.85
CA ALA A 35 3.97 -6.71 4.62
C ALA A 35 3.55 -5.88 3.39
N ASP A 36 2.27 -5.50 3.32
CA ASP A 36 1.74 -4.66 2.25
C ASP A 36 2.43 -3.29 2.19
N LEU A 37 2.62 -2.63 3.34
CA LEU A 37 3.33 -1.35 3.42
C LEU A 37 4.79 -1.45 2.96
N ARG A 38 5.46 -2.56 3.28
CA ARG A 38 6.84 -2.80 2.83
C ARG A 38 6.91 -2.98 1.33
N LEU A 39 6.00 -3.76 0.74
CA LEU A 39 5.93 -3.94 -0.70
C LEU A 39 5.58 -2.63 -1.42
N LEU A 40 4.70 -1.82 -0.83
CA LEU A 40 4.32 -0.52 -1.36
C LEU A 40 5.50 0.46 -1.38
N ASP A 41 6.34 0.45 -0.34
CA ASP A 41 7.56 1.25 -0.30
C ASP A 41 8.55 0.87 -1.43
N ASP A 42 8.69 -0.42 -1.74
CA ASP A 42 9.46 -0.88 -2.90
C ASP A 42 8.86 -0.39 -4.24
N GLN A 43 7.52 -0.42 -4.36
CA GLN A 43 6.82 0.08 -5.55
C GLN A 43 7.01 1.60 -5.73
N ILE A 44 6.91 2.38 -4.65
CA ILE A 44 7.12 3.83 -4.67
C ILE A 44 8.55 4.15 -5.14
N ARG A 45 9.57 3.48 -4.58
CA ARG A 45 10.96 3.65 -5.02
C ARG A 45 11.15 3.38 -6.51
N ALA A 46 10.57 2.29 -7.01
CA ALA A 46 10.66 1.94 -8.42
C ALA A 46 9.94 2.98 -9.31
N GLN A 47 8.79 3.47 -8.88
CA GLN A 47 8.03 4.47 -9.61
C GLN A 47 8.74 5.84 -9.64
N ASP A 48 9.37 6.25 -8.54
CA ASP A 48 10.18 7.47 -8.50
C ASP A 48 11.38 7.37 -9.47
N ALA A 49 12.01 6.20 -9.55
CA ALA A 49 13.05 5.95 -10.55
C ALA A 49 12.51 6.06 -11.98
N ALA A 50 11.29 5.57 -12.25
CA ALA A 50 10.61 5.69 -13.55
C ALA A 50 10.27 7.15 -13.91
N VAL A 51 9.79 7.94 -12.95
CA VAL A 51 9.57 9.39 -13.13
C VAL A 51 10.87 10.10 -13.48
N ASN A 52 11.97 9.77 -12.80
CA ASN A 52 13.27 10.36 -13.09
C ASN A 52 13.81 9.93 -14.46
N ALA A 53 13.60 8.67 -14.86
CA ALA A 53 13.99 8.17 -16.17
C ALA A 53 13.21 8.84 -17.31
N SER A 54 11.88 8.93 -17.18
CA SER A 54 11.03 9.61 -18.17
C SER A 54 11.39 11.09 -18.30
N ARG A 55 11.69 11.79 -17.20
CA ARG A 55 12.15 13.19 -17.24
C ARG A 55 13.45 13.36 -18.02
N ARG A 56 14.41 12.43 -17.86
CA ARG A 56 15.66 12.43 -18.64
C ARG A 56 15.40 12.19 -20.13
N ALA A 57 14.51 11.25 -20.46
CA ALA A 57 14.12 10.97 -21.84
C ALA A 57 13.45 12.19 -22.50
N ALA A 58 12.53 12.87 -21.78
CA ALA A 58 11.89 14.09 -22.28
C ALA A 58 12.88 15.24 -22.49
N LYS A 59 13.86 15.41 -21.58
CA LYS A 59 14.94 16.38 -21.76
C LYS A 59 15.77 16.06 -23.02
N LEU A 60 16.09 14.80 -23.24
CA LEU A 60 16.83 14.37 -24.43
C LEU A 60 16.05 14.63 -25.72
N SER A 61 14.76 14.25 -25.76
CA SER A 61 13.88 14.51 -26.91
C SER A 61 13.78 16.00 -27.22
N ARG A 62 13.66 16.83 -26.18
CA ARG A 62 13.68 18.30 -26.34
C ARG A 62 14.99 18.81 -26.96
N THR A 63 16.14 18.27 -26.54
CA THR A 63 17.44 18.63 -27.14
C THR A 63 17.51 18.18 -28.60
N GLN A 64 17.15 16.93 -28.91
CA GLN A 64 17.15 16.43 -30.29
C GLN A 64 16.23 17.25 -31.21
N TYR A 65 15.07 17.69 -30.71
CA TYR A 65 14.19 18.58 -31.46
C TYR A 65 14.84 19.95 -31.74
N GLN A 66 15.55 20.52 -30.77
CA GLN A 66 16.27 21.79 -30.92
C GLN A 66 17.40 21.69 -31.96
N GLU A 67 18.06 20.53 -32.03
CA GLU A 67 19.07 20.21 -33.03
C GLU A 67 18.47 19.77 -34.39
N GLY A 68 17.14 19.63 -34.48
CA GLY A 68 16.43 19.23 -35.70
C GLY A 68 16.48 17.73 -36.03
N GLU A 69 16.88 16.88 -35.07
CA GLU A 69 17.00 15.42 -35.25
C GLU A 69 15.66 14.68 -35.13
N VAL A 70 14.72 15.20 -34.36
CA VAL A 70 13.39 14.59 -34.12
C VAL A 70 12.26 15.59 -34.33
N SER A 71 11.05 15.09 -34.48
CA SER A 71 9.86 15.91 -34.65
C SER A 71 9.38 16.47 -33.31
N TYR A 72 8.59 17.55 -33.34
CA TYR A 72 7.95 18.06 -32.12
C TYR A 72 6.96 17.05 -31.50
N LEU A 73 6.43 16.12 -32.30
CA LEU A 73 5.56 15.06 -31.83
C LEU A 73 6.29 14.12 -30.85
N ASP A 74 7.57 13.83 -31.10
CA ASP A 74 8.41 12.99 -30.23
C ASP A 74 8.66 13.67 -28.87
N VAL A 75 8.68 15.00 -28.84
CA VAL A 75 8.76 15.78 -27.59
C VAL A 75 7.46 15.61 -26.80
N ILE A 76 6.31 15.81 -27.45
CA ILE A 76 5.00 15.67 -26.80
C ILE A 76 4.80 14.24 -26.28
N ASP A 77 5.19 13.22 -27.03
CA ASP A 77 5.06 11.82 -26.59
C ASP A 77 5.95 11.54 -25.36
N SER A 78 7.18 12.05 -25.36
CA SER A 78 8.06 11.94 -24.20
C SER A 78 7.52 12.67 -22.95
N GLU A 79 6.91 13.84 -23.13
CA GLU A 79 6.26 14.59 -22.04
C GLU A 79 4.99 13.88 -21.54
N ARG A 80 4.23 13.25 -22.44
CA ARG A 80 3.10 12.39 -22.08
C ARG A 80 3.55 11.21 -21.22
N SER A 81 4.68 10.58 -21.57
CA SER A 81 5.27 9.49 -20.76
C SER A 81 5.67 9.96 -19.35
N VAL A 82 6.23 11.17 -19.23
CA VAL A 82 6.50 11.81 -17.93
C VAL A 82 5.21 11.98 -17.13
N LEU A 83 4.15 12.52 -17.73
CA LEU A 83 2.87 12.74 -17.06
C LEU A 83 2.25 11.42 -16.58
N VAL A 84 2.23 10.38 -17.41
CA VAL A 84 1.73 9.05 -17.03
C VAL A 84 2.50 8.51 -15.83
N SER A 85 3.83 8.62 -15.85
CA SER A 85 4.68 8.17 -14.74
C SER A 85 4.39 8.92 -13.44
N GLN A 86 4.13 10.22 -13.52
CA GLN A 86 3.78 11.05 -12.36
C GLN A 86 2.40 10.73 -11.80
N LEU A 87 1.41 10.48 -12.67
CA LEU A 87 0.07 10.06 -12.25
C LEU A 87 0.11 8.73 -11.49
N GLN A 88 0.91 7.78 -11.96
CA GLN A 88 1.14 6.51 -11.26
C GLN A 88 1.80 6.72 -9.90
N ALA A 89 2.83 7.58 -9.80
CA ALA A 89 3.47 7.92 -8.53
C ALA A 89 2.46 8.52 -7.54
N ASN A 90 1.61 9.45 -8.00
CA ASN A 90 0.58 10.07 -7.17
C ASN A 90 -0.49 9.06 -6.70
N ALA A 91 -0.86 8.11 -7.56
CA ALA A 91 -1.77 7.02 -7.18
C ALA A 91 -1.17 6.15 -6.06
N LEU A 92 0.14 5.85 -6.13
CA LEU A 92 0.84 5.11 -5.07
C LEU A 92 0.87 5.88 -3.74
N THR A 93 1.06 7.20 -3.77
CA THR A 93 0.93 8.06 -2.57
C THR A 93 -0.45 7.95 -1.94
N GLY A 94 -1.51 7.94 -2.76
CA GLY A 94 -2.88 7.70 -2.30
C GLY A 94 -3.04 6.34 -1.62
N THR A 95 -2.53 5.28 -2.25
CA THR A 95 -2.53 3.93 -1.67
C THR A 95 -1.75 3.86 -0.35
N GLN A 96 -0.65 4.61 -0.23
CA GLN A 96 0.16 4.67 0.99
C GLN A 96 -0.60 5.31 2.15
N ALA A 97 -1.33 6.39 1.89
CA ALA A 97 -2.19 7.03 2.88
C ALA A 97 -3.27 6.06 3.39
N VAL A 98 -3.95 5.36 2.48
CA VAL A 98 -4.98 4.36 2.85
C VAL A 98 -4.37 3.20 3.65
N SER A 99 -3.22 2.67 3.22
CA SER A 99 -2.54 1.56 3.89
C SER A 99 -2.08 1.95 5.30
N THR A 100 -1.64 3.20 5.48
CA THR A 100 -1.27 3.73 6.81
C THR A 100 -2.48 3.78 7.74
N VAL A 101 -3.64 4.23 7.26
CA VAL A 101 -4.88 4.24 8.03
C VAL A 101 -5.33 2.82 8.39
N ASN A 102 -5.19 1.87 7.46
CA ASN A 102 -5.51 0.47 7.72
C ASN A 102 -4.62 -0.15 8.80
N LEU A 103 -3.31 0.14 8.79
CA LEU A 103 -2.41 -0.29 9.85
C LEU A 103 -2.81 0.30 11.21
N ILE A 104 -3.13 1.60 11.27
CA ILE A 104 -3.63 2.24 12.50
C ILE A 104 -4.88 1.50 13.01
N ARG A 105 -5.83 1.16 12.13
CA ARG A 105 -7.03 0.39 12.47
C ARG A 105 -6.68 -1.00 13.00
N ALA A 106 -5.80 -1.74 12.33
CA ALA A 106 -5.40 -3.09 12.71
C ALA A 106 -4.70 -3.14 14.08
N LEU A 107 -3.95 -2.09 14.43
CA LEU A 107 -3.28 -1.95 15.73
C LEU A 107 -4.23 -1.56 16.88
N GLY A 108 -5.54 -1.50 16.65
CA GLY A 108 -6.53 -1.12 17.66
C GLY A 108 -6.96 0.35 17.57
N GLY A 109 -6.62 1.04 16.48
CA GLY A 109 -7.24 2.29 16.09
C GLY A 109 -6.79 3.55 16.84
N GLY A 110 -6.18 3.49 18.02
CA GLY A 110 -5.86 4.71 18.80
C GLY A 110 -7.06 5.61 19.14
N TRP A 111 -8.29 5.23 18.76
CA TRP A 111 -9.56 5.92 18.97
C TRP A 111 -10.45 5.17 19.99
N GLY A 112 -9.82 4.67 21.06
CA GLY A 112 -10.45 4.26 22.31
C GLY A 112 -9.34 4.29 23.36
N ASP A 113 -9.37 5.16 24.36
CA ASP A 113 -10.52 5.40 25.24
C ASP A 113 -11.15 6.81 25.16
N ALA A 114 -12.46 6.83 24.97
CA ALA A 114 -13.40 7.79 25.55
C ALA A 114 -14.41 7.00 26.40
#